data_AF-A0A936SNM7-F1
#
_entry.id   AF-A0A936SNM7-F1
#
_cell.length_a   1.000
_cell.length_b   1.000
_cell.length_c   1.000
_cell.angle_alpha   90.00
_cell.angle_beta   90.00
_cell.angle_gamma   90.00
#
_symmetry.space_group_name_H-M   'P 1'
#
loop_
_entity.id
_entity.type
_entity.pdbx_description
1 polymer ?
#
loop_
_entity_poly.entity_id
_entity_poly.type
_entity_poly.pdbx_seq_one_letter_code
_entity_poly.pdbx_strand_id
1 'polypeptide(L)'
;MEPLLRCINLSKSFGALPVLRQLSFDVAPGEVVGLAGRSGAGKSVLAMLLAGVELPSDGDVYLAGRRLRWPVHARAAGIAVIHQHPELADQLDITSNMFLGYELGWPAGGGWLKFPYRRRMDQRAAAILDQLDIEVGSLRQKVGNLSSEQRQMIAIARALVQPARLVVLDEPTMPLGYGHQQKLLEMIRAWQQQGVAVIFASNNLDHLFAVADRIAVLRQGRCVADYRTDVTGREEVVSALVGTTDRQQLTPIIWALDSYYRAREQAEKLGHQQTLLEQNLAAQDSLNRQLIDKLAEQVSALDRANLALQDAQRRLLTEREQERKSLARELHDQVIQDLLSVNYQLEEIEAEAAQISAADELAEVRTSIRALVDDVRRICGNLRPPTIDSLGLGAALQSYTRDWSTRTGVGVSLDLDAQLGRLPEAIELSIFRIVQEGLSNVRKHARASAVRISLKHTSPRALLISIADNGRGLPSGFDLATLAAAGHYGMLGISERVALLEGRLHLQNQAGGGALLQVEIPHPRVEVRVATLDR
;
A
#
# COMPACT_ATOMS: atom_id res chain seq x y z
N MET A 1 13.50 44.60 -44.43
CA MET A 1 13.64 43.18 -44.83
C MET A 1 12.61 42.90 -45.91
N GLU A 2 12.93 42.05 -46.89
CA GLU A 2 11.91 41.58 -47.83
C GLU A 2 10.96 40.60 -47.11
N PRO A 3 9.65 40.68 -47.37
CA PRO A 3 8.69 39.78 -46.74
C PRO A 3 8.86 38.35 -47.27
N LEU A 4 8.68 37.36 -46.38
CA LEU A 4 8.64 35.95 -46.76
C LEU A 4 7.39 35.65 -47.57
N LEU A 5 6.21 36.10 -47.14
CA LEU A 5 4.96 35.95 -47.87
C LEU A 5 4.45 37.34 -48.26
N ARG A 6 3.99 37.54 -49.48
CA ARG A 6 3.31 38.78 -49.87
C ARG A 6 2.10 38.46 -50.73
N CYS A 7 0.92 38.82 -50.23
CA CYS A 7 -0.34 38.75 -50.95
C CYS A 7 -0.67 40.14 -51.52
N ILE A 8 -1.02 40.21 -52.80
CA ILE A 8 -1.35 41.44 -53.52
C ILE A 8 -2.74 41.28 -54.14
N ASN A 9 -3.70 42.05 -53.64
CA ASN A 9 -5.09 42.07 -54.13
C ASN A 9 -5.75 40.68 -54.22
N LEU A 10 -5.38 39.77 -53.32
CA LEU A 10 -5.84 38.38 -53.34
C LEU A 10 -7.36 38.31 -53.15
N SER A 11 -8.05 37.68 -54.09
CA SER A 11 -9.51 37.58 -54.09
C SER A 11 -9.97 36.14 -54.32
N LYS A 12 -11.09 35.76 -53.71
CA LYS A 12 -11.72 34.45 -53.89
C LYS A 12 -13.23 34.55 -53.79
N SER A 13 -13.91 34.02 -54.80
CA SER A 13 -15.35 33.87 -54.85
C SER A 13 -15.73 32.40 -55.07
N PHE A 14 -16.81 31.97 -54.42
CA PHE A 14 -17.45 30.67 -54.68
C PHE A 14 -18.78 30.95 -55.39
N GLY A 15 -18.82 30.75 -56.71
CA GLY A 15 -19.92 31.20 -57.55
C GLY A 15 -20.11 32.73 -57.43
N ALA A 16 -21.33 33.16 -57.12
CA ALA A 16 -21.66 34.58 -56.93
C ALA A 16 -21.29 35.14 -55.54
N LEU A 17 -20.74 34.33 -54.63
CA LEU A 17 -20.43 34.73 -53.26
C LEU A 17 -18.94 35.11 -53.12
N PRO A 18 -18.58 36.41 -53.08
CA PRO A 18 -17.20 36.84 -52.83
C PRO A 18 -16.84 36.71 -51.35
N VAL A 19 -15.85 35.87 -51.05
CA VAL A 19 -15.38 35.57 -49.68
C VAL A 19 -14.12 36.32 -49.30
N LEU A 20 -13.15 36.44 -50.22
CA LEU A 20 -11.99 37.32 -50.07
C LEU A 20 -12.00 38.38 -51.17
N ARG A 21 -11.74 39.64 -50.80
CA ARG A 21 -11.88 40.79 -51.69
C ARG A 21 -10.62 41.67 -51.60
N GLN A 22 -9.75 41.57 -52.59
CA GLN A 22 -8.56 42.41 -52.73
C GLN A 22 -7.69 42.45 -51.46
N LEU A 23 -7.49 41.29 -50.83
CA LEU A 23 -6.70 41.16 -49.62
C LEU A 23 -5.22 41.37 -49.94
N SER A 24 -4.61 42.39 -49.34
CA SER A 24 -3.18 42.67 -49.42
C SER A 24 -2.58 42.66 -48.01
N PHE A 25 -1.60 41.79 -47.79
CA PHE A 25 -0.83 41.69 -46.55
C PHE A 25 0.47 40.92 -46.80
N ASP A 26 1.46 41.08 -45.92
CA ASP A 26 2.78 40.48 -46.09
C ASP A 26 3.36 39.98 -44.76
N VAL A 27 4.03 38.83 -44.74
CA VAL A 27 4.59 38.24 -43.52
C VAL A 27 6.10 38.22 -43.63
N ALA A 28 6.80 38.80 -42.66
CA ALA A 28 8.25 38.78 -42.60
C ALA A 28 8.79 37.40 -42.16
N PRO A 29 10.04 37.05 -42.49
CA PRO A 29 10.68 35.84 -41.97
C PRO A 29 10.72 35.86 -40.43
N GLY A 30 10.32 34.77 -39.78
CA GLY A 30 10.29 34.68 -38.32
C GLY A 30 9.24 35.56 -37.63
N GLU A 31 8.26 36.11 -38.37
CA GLU A 31 7.17 36.90 -37.82
C GLU A 31 5.94 36.03 -37.55
N VAL A 32 5.24 36.28 -36.44
CA VAL A 32 3.93 35.70 -36.14
C VAL A 32 2.83 36.74 -36.41
N VAL A 33 1.99 36.47 -37.41
CA VAL A 33 0.85 37.31 -37.78
C VAL A 33 -0.44 36.65 -37.31
N GLY A 34 -1.11 37.29 -36.36
CA GLY A 34 -2.43 36.90 -35.89
C GLY A 34 -3.51 37.31 -36.90
N LEU A 35 -4.42 36.41 -37.24
CA LEU A 35 -5.62 36.75 -38.02
C LEU A 35 -6.84 36.76 -37.11
N ALA A 36 -7.34 37.96 -36.83
CA ALA A 36 -8.58 38.16 -36.10
C ALA A 36 -9.73 38.39 -37.08
N GLY A 37 -10.92 37.82 -36.82
CA GLY A 37 -12.08 38.04 -37.67
C GLY A 37 -13.29 37.27 -37.16
N ARG A 38 -14.51 37.78 -37.39
CA ARG A 38 -15.73 37.01 -37.10
C ARG A 38 -15.81 35.75 -37.96
N SER A 39 -16.67 34.80 -37.58
CA SER A 39 -17.01 33.66 -38.45
C SER A 39 -17.47 34.18 -39.82
N GLY A 40 -16.94 33.58 -40.90
CA GLY A 40 -17.19 34.02 -42.28
C GLY A 40 -16.35 35.22 -42.76
N ALA A 41 -15.37 35.71 -41.99
CA ALA A 41 -14.50 36.80 -42.43
C ALA A 41 -13.49 36.42 -43.54
N GLY A 42 -13.32 35.12 -43.81
CA GLY A 42 -12.42 34.59 -44.86
C GLY A 42 -11.10 34.00 -44.36
N LYS A 43 -10.88 33.87 -43.04
CA LYS A 43 -9.65 33.30 -42.44
C LYS A 43 -9.32 31.89 -42.97
N SER A 44 -10.29 30.98 -42.88
CA SER A 44 -10.13 29.60 -43.38
C SER A 44 -9.96 29.53 -44.89
N VAL A 45 -10.59 30.41 -45.65
CA VAL A 45 -10.41 30.48 -47.11
C VAL A 45 -9.00 30.92 -47.46
N LEU A 46 -8.42 31.87 -46.73
CA LEU A 46 -7.01 32.23 -46.90
C LEU A 46 -6.09 31.04 -46.61
N ALA A 47 -6.37 30.27 -45.55
CA ALA A 47 -5.61 29.06 -45.24
C ALA A 47 -5.73 27.99 -46.36
N MET A 48 -6.92 27.79 -46.94
CA MET A 48 -7.15 26.88 -48.07
C MET A 48 -6.42 27.31 -49.34
N LEU A 49 -6.37 28.61 -49.63
CA LEU A 49 -5.56 29.16 -50.73
C LEU A 49 -4.07 28.89 -50.49
N LEU A 50 -3.55 29.21 -49.31
CA LEU A 50 -2.14 28.98 -48.98
C LEU A 50 -1.77 27.48 -48.93
N ALA A 51 -2.74 26.61 -48.62
CA ALA A 51 -2.60 25.15 -48.70
C ALA A 51 -2.59 24.62 -50.15
N GLY A 52 -3.03 25.43 -51.13
CA GLY A 52 -3.19 25.03 -52.52
C GLY A 52 -4.39 24.13 -52.80
N VAL A 53 -5.32 24.02 -51.85
CA VAL A 53 -6.58 23.28 -52.00
C VAL A 53 -7.54 24.06 -52.92
N GLU A 54 -7.52 25.38 -52.80
CA GLU A 54 -8.35 26.29 -53.58
C GLU A 54 -7.49 27.20 -54.47
N LEU A 55 -8.01 27.57 -55.64
CA LEU A 55 -7.38 28.57 -56.52
C LEU A 55 -7.92 29.97 -56.21
N PRO A 56 -7.07 31.02 -56.23
CA PRO A 56 -7.55 32.39 -56.15
C PRO A 56 -8.36 32.74 -57.40
N SER A 57 -9.34 33.61 -57.22
CA SER A 57 -10.11 34.17 -58.34
C SER A 57 -9.37 35.33 -59.02
N ASP A 58 -8.58 36.08 -58.25
CA ASP A 58 -7.75 37.20 -58.72
C ASP A 58 -6.62 37.48 -57.70
N GLY A 59 -5.64 38.28 -58.11
CA GLY A 59 -4.50 38.69 -57.30
C GLY A 59 -3.33 37.71 -57.31
N ASP A 60 -2.25 38.10 -56.65
CA ASP A 60 -0.98 37.40 -56.67
C ASP A 60 -0.43 37.11 -55.28
N VAL A 61 0.25 35.97 -55.16
CA VAL A 61 0.96 35.59 -53.94
C VAL A 61 2.41 35.35 -54.28
N TYR A 62 3.31 35.96 -53.51
CA TYR A 62 4.76 35.79 -53.61
C TYR A 62 5.26 35.11 -52.34
N LEU A 63 6.16 34.14 -52.50
CA LEU A 63 6.86 33.48 -51.41
C LEU A 63 8.37 33.60 -51.63
N ALA A 64 9.09 34.18 -50.67
CA ALA A 64 10.50 34.52 -50.75
C ALA A 64 10.86 35.24 -52.07
N GLY A 65 10.08 36.27 -52.41
CA GLY A 65 10.23 37.05 -53.64
C GLY A 65 9.77 36.37 -54.94
N ARG A 66 9.36 35.09 -54.91
CA ARG A 66 8.93 34.35 -56.11
C ARG A 66 7.40 34.25 -56.18
N ARG A 67 6.81 34.62 -57.31
CA ARG A 67 5.37 34.46 -57.56
C ARG A 67 4.98 32.98 -57.52
N LEU A 68 4.01 32.63 -56.69
CA LEU A 68 3.44 31.28 -56.64
C LEU A 68 2.63 31.03 -57.91
N ARG A 69 2.83 29.85 -58.50
CA ARG A 69 2.03 29.38 -59.64
C ARG A 69 0.95 28.44 -59.12
N TRP A 70 -0.26 28.62 -59.64
CA TRP A 70 -1.44 27.87 -59.22
C TRP A 70 -1.72 26.69 -60.18
N PRO A 71 -2.15 25.52 -59.68
CA PRO A 71 -2.30 25.18 -58.26
C PRO A 71 -0.95 25.07 -57.55
N VAL A 72 -0.85 25.61 -56.33
CA VAL A 72 0.40 25.59 -55.56
C VAL A 72 0.55 24.26 -54.84
N HIS A 73 1.73 23.66 -54.92
CA HIS A 73 2.10 22.56 -54.04
C HIS A 73 2.66 23.15 -52.75
N ALA A 74 1.77 23.58 -51.84
CA ALA A 74 2.11 24.34 -50.63
C ALA A 74 3.28 23.75 -49.86
N ARG A 75 3.27 22.43 -49.67
CA ARG A 75 4.33 21.75 -48.93
C ARG A 75 5.68 21.74 -49.65
N ALA A 76 5.69 21.59 -50.99
CA ALA A 76 6.91 21.73 -51.78
C ALA A 76 7.45 23.18 -51.79
N ALA A 77 6.57 24.15 -51.59
CA ALA A 77 6.93 25.56 -51.38
C ALA A 77 7.41 25.84 -49.93
N GLY A 78 7.36 24.85 -49.03
CA GLY A 78 7.74 25.00 -47.62
C GLY A 78 6.65 25.61 -46.74
N ILE A 79 5.38 25.50 -47.15
CA ILE A 79 4.21 25.94 -46.39
C ILE A 79 3.56 24.72 -45.71
N ALA A 80 3.46 24.74 -44.39
CA ALA A 80 2.68 23.77 -43.62
C ALA A 80 1.35 24.43 -43.20
N VAL A 81 0.24 23.72 -43.36
CA VAL A 81 -1.10 24.21 -42.99
C VAL A 81 -1.77 23.22 -42.05
N ILE A 82 -2.29 23.74 -40.95
CA ILE A 82 -3.08 23.01 -39.96
C ILE A 82 -4.49 23.61 -39.98
N HIS A 83 -5.45 22.83 -40.45
CA HIS A 83 -6.84 23.26 -40.61
C HIS A 83 -7.62 23.14 -39.30
N GLN A 84 -8.73 23.90 -39.21
CA GLN A 84 -9.67 23.82 -38.09
C GLN A 84 -10.26 22.42 -37.92
N HIS A 85 -10.53 21.75 -39.04
CA HIS A 85 -10.92 20.35 -39.09
C HIS A 85 -9.81 19.55 -39.76
N PRO A 86 -9.05 18.74 -39.01
CA PRO A 86 -7.87 18.08 -39.55
C PRO A 86 -8.29 16.97 -40.50
N GLU A 87 -7.91 17.11 -41.77
CA GLU A 87 -8.09 16.09 -42.80
C GLU A 87 -7.04 14.98 -42.65
N LEU A 88 -7.33 14.05 -41.75
CA LEU A 88 -6.54 12.85 -41.51
C LEU A 88 -7.22 11.65 -42.17
N ALA A 89 -6.41 10.70 -42.66
CA ALA A 89 -6.90 9.46 -43.22
C ALA A 89 -7.31 8.51 -42.08
N ASP A 90 -8.62 8.40 -41.83
CA ASP A 90 -9.19 7.68 -40.68
C ASP A 90 -8.74 6.21 -40.59
N GLN A 91 -8.56 5.56 -41.74
CA GLN A 91 -8.18 4.15 -41.82
C GLN A 91 -6.67 3.91 -41.66
N LEU A 92 -5.86 4.97 -41.76
CA LEU A 92 -4.42 4.90 -41.56
C LEU A 92 -4.08 5.10 -40.08
N ASP A 93 -2.96 4.51 -39.69
CA ASP A 93 -2.44 4.68 -38.34
C ASP A 93 -1.80 6.07 -38.13
N ILE A 94 -1.48 6.37 -36.86
CA ILE A 94 -0.94 7.66 -36.44
C ILE A 94 0.34 8.00 -37.19
N THR A 95 1.31 7.07 -37.23
CA THR A 95 2.59 7.33 -37.92
C THR A 95 2.38 7.54 -39.41
N SER A 96 1.53 6.75 -40.06
CA SER A 96 1.25 6.91 -41.48
C SER A 96 0.64 8.28 -41.77
N ASN A 97 -0.29 8.75 -40.93
CA ASN A 97 -0.88 10.08 -41.05
C ASN A 97 0.14 11.22 -40.86
N MET A 98 1.00 11.13 -39.83
CA MET A 98 2.04 12.11 -39.57
C MET A 98 3.02 12.26 -40.74
N PHE A 99 3.35 11.14 -41.39
CA PHE A 99 4.31 11.12 -42.49
C PHE A 99 3.67 11.08 -43.88
N LEU A 100 2.34 11.17 -44.00
CA LEU A 100 1.65 10.99 -45.27
C LEU A 100 2.07 12.05 -46.29
N GLY A 101 2.72 11.62 -47.37
CA GLY A 101 3.33 12.44 -48.41
C GLY A 101 4.80 12.81 -48.15
N TYR A 102 5.38 12.33 -47.04
CA TYR A 102 6.75 12.56 -46.59
C TYR A 102 7.34 11.34 -45.88
N GLU A 103 7.00 10.16 -46.38
CA GLU A 103 7.46 8.89 -45.83
C GLU A 103 8.99 8.88 -45.83
N LEU A 104 9.62 8.66 -44.67
CA LEU A 104 11.06 8.46 -44.62
C LEU A 104 11.34 7.12 -45.28
N GLY A 105 12.10 7.10 -46.37
CA GLY A 105 12.25 5.89 -47.18
C GLY A 105 13.54 5.85 -47.98
N TRP A 106 13.81 4.69 -48.56
CA TRP A 106 15.02 4.42 -49.34
C TRP A 106 14.68 4.10 -50.80
N PRO A 107 15.47 4.57 -51.78
CA PRO A 107 16.64 5.45 -51.64
C PRO A 107 16.26 6.91 -51.33
N ALA A 108 17.15 7.62 -50.62
CA ALA A 108 16.95 9.05 -50.34
C ALA A 108 17.03 9.84 -51.65
N GLY A 109 15.96 10.54 -52.02
CA GLY A 109 15.88 11.35 -53.25
C GLY A 109 15.45 10.61 -54.52
N GLY A 110 15.06 9.32 -54.45
CA GLY A 110 14.53 8.58 -55.60
C GLY A 110 13.04 8.85 -55.84
N GLY A 111 12.61 8.87 -57.11
CA GLY A 111 11.22 9.00 -57.54
C GLY A 111 10.31 7.82 -57.14
N TRP A 112 9.36 7.45 -58.00
CA TRP A 112 8.23 6.51 -57.81
C TRP A 112 8.45 5.14 -57.09
N LEU A 113 9.67 4.74 -56.72
CA LEU A 113 9.98 3.55 -55.90
C LEU A 113 10.61 3.93 -54.54
N LYS A 114 9.86 4.62 -53.68
CA LYS A 114 10.30 4.92 -52.32
C LYS A 114 9.66 3.94 -51.33
N PHE A 115 10.48 3.10 -50.69
CA PHE A 115 10.00 2.18 -49.65
C PHE A 115 10.05 2.84 -48.27
N PRO A 116 8.92 2.97 -47.53
CA PRO A 116 8.88 3.58 -46.21
C PRO A 116 9.72 2.79 -45.20
N TYR A 117 10.72 3.42 -44.60
CA TYR A 117 11.53 2.88 -43.52
C TYR A 117 10.81 3.05 -42.18
N ARG A 118 9.90 2.11 -41.93
CA ARG A 118 8.89 2.25 -40.89
C ARG A 118 9.46 2.45 -39.48
N ARG A 119 10.54 1.76 -39.12
CA ARG A 119 11.17 1.90 -37.78
C ARG A 119 11.64 3.33 -37.49
N ARG A 120 12.21 4.04 -38.47
CA ARG A 120 12.64 5.45 -38.29
C ARG A 120 11.43 6.38 -38.20
N MET A 121 10.38 6.11 -38.98
CA MET A 121 9.14 6.89 -38.90
C MET A 121 8.49 6.74 -37.53
N ASP A 122 8.40 5.53 -37.00
CA ASP A 122 7.85 5.28 -35.66
C ASP A 122 8.71 5.96 -34.57
N GLN A 123 10.05 5.87 -34.64
CA GLN A 123 10.96 6.55 -33.70
C GLN A 123 10.80 8.08 -33.74
N ARG A 124 10.72 8.66 -34.94
CA ARG A 124 10.55 10.11 -35.10
C ARG A 124 9.15 10.56 -34.72
N ALA A 125 8.12 9.76 -35.00
CA ALA A 125 6.76 10.00 -34.53
C ALA A 125 6.72 10.06 -33.00
N ALA A 126 7.27 9.03 -32.33
CA ALA A 126 7.31 8.97 -30.87
C ALA A 126 8.00 10.21 -30.27
N ALA A 127 9.16 10.62 -30.81
CA ALA A 127 9.86 11.81 -30.33
C ALA A 127 9.06 13.11 -30.50
N ILE A 128 8.30 13.25 -31.60
CA ILE A 128 7.45 14.43 -31.82
C ILE A 128 6.24 14.41 -30.88
N LEU A 129 5.61 13.24 -30.68
CA LEU A 129 4.46 13.10 -29.79
C LEU A 129 4.86 13.35 -28.33
N ASP A 130 6.03 12.86 -27.90
CA ASP A 130 6.61 13.11 -26.58
C ASP A 130 6.91 14.60 -26.35
N GLN A 131 7.47 15.28 -27.36
CA GLN A 131 7.67 16.74 -27.31
C GLN A 131 6.37 17.51 -27.13
N LEU A 132 5.26 17.01 -27.68
CA LEU A 132 3.93 17.60 -27.56
C LEU A 132 3.15 17.05 -26.35
N ASP A 133 3.75 16.13 -25.58
CA ASP A 133 3.15 15.42 -24.44
C ASP A 133 1.79 14.81 -24.80
N ILE A 134 1.75 14.15 -25.96
CA ILE A 134 0.57 13.46 -26.47
C ILE A 134 0.68 11.98 -26.12
N GLU A 135 -0.16 11.53 -25.21
CA GLU A 135 -0.28 10.10 -24.90
C GLU A 135 -1.16 9.39 -25.92
N VAL A 136 -0.59 8.36 -26.55
CA VAL A 136 -1.31 7.46 -27.45
C VAL A 136 -1.03 6.01 -27.08
N GLY A 137 -2.07 5.17 -27.03
CA GLY A 137 -1.91 3.77 -26.65
C GLY A 137 -1.04 2.97 -27.62
N SER A 138 -1.06 3.32 -28.91
CA SER A 138 -0.17 2.75 -29.91
C SER A 138 -0.06 3.64 -31.15
N LEU A 139 1.15 3.79 -31.68
CA LEU A 139 1.39 4.42 -33.00
C LEU A 139 0.68 3.71 -34.17
N ARG A 140 0.22 2.47 -33.95
CA ARG A 140 -0.51 1.64 -34.92
C ARG A 140 -2.02 1.77 -34.83
N GLN A 141 -2.53 2.46 -33.82
CA GLN A 141 -3.95 2.75 -33.72
C GLN A 141 -4.40 3.59 -34.92
N LYS A 142 -5.57 3.26 -35.46
CA LYS A 142 -6.22 4.04 -36.52
C LYS A 142 -6.59 5.43 -36.00
N VAL A 143 -6.32 6.46 -36.77
CA VAL A 143 -6.66 7.84 -36.41
C VAL A 143 -8.17 8.05 -36.26
N GLY A 144 -8.98 7.27 -36.97
CA GLY A 144 -10.44 7.28 -36.83
C GLY A 144 -10.95 6.99 -35.40
N ASN A 145 -10.15 6.32 -34.57
CA ASN A 145 -10.51 5.96 -33.19
C ASN A 145 -10.03 6.99 -32.16
N LEU A 146 -9.37 8.07 -32.60
CA LEU A 146 -8.86 9.12 -31.71
C LEU A 146 -9.93 10.15 -31.39
N SER A 147 -9.83 10.78 -30.21
CA SER A 147 -10.67 11.93 -29.86
C SER A 147 -10.42 13.12 -30.80
N SER A 148 -11.35 14.06 -30.87
CA SER A 148 -11.18 15.28 -31.69
C SER A 148 -9.92 16.07 -31.31
N GLU A 149 -9.60 16.14 -30.01
CA GLU A 149 -8.37 16.74 -29.50
C GLU A 149 -7.12 15.99 -30.00
N GLN A 150 -7.08 14.67 -29.82
CA GLN A 150 -5.96 13.83 -30.28
C GLN A 150 -5.76 13.98 -31.79
N ARG A 151 -6.84 13.98 -32.59
CA ARG A 151 -6.75 14.20 -34.04
C ARG A 151 -6.12 15.55 -34.37
N GLN A 152 -6.49 16.61 -33.66
CA GLN A 152 -5.89 17.93 -33.87
C GLN A 152 -4.40 17.92 -33.52
N MET A 153 -4.04 17.29 -32.41
CA MET A 153 -2.64 17.15 -31.98
C MET A 153 -1.81 16.33 -32.98
N ILE A 154 -2.38 15.28 -33.60
CA ILE A 154 -1.71 14.55 -34.69
C ILE A 154 -1.51 15.44 -35.93
N ALA A 155 -2.47 16.32 -36.27
CA ALA A 155 -2.31 17.27 -37.37
C ALA A 155 -1.23 18.33 -37.07
N ILE A 156 -1.12 18.77 -35.81
CA ILE A 156 -0.03 19.64 -35.35
C ILE A 156 1.31 18.90 -35.44
N ALA A 157 1.39 17.67 -34.94
CA ALA A 157 2.57 16.82 -34.98
C ALA A 157 3.05 16.56 -36.43
N ARG A 158 2.11 16.42 -37.38
CA ARG A 158 2.41 16.32 -38.82
C ARG A 158 3.15 17.54 -39.34
N ALA A 159 2.85 18.74 -38.86
CA ALA A 159 3.56 19.96 -39.27
C ALA A 159 5.03 19.98 -38.77
N LEU A 160 5.35 19.26 -37.70
CA LEU A 160 6.71 19.13 -37.16
C LEU A 160 7.57 18.06 -37.84
N VAL A 161 6.98 17.22 -38.69
CA VAL A 161 7.72 16.17 -39.39
C VAL A 161 8.74 16.76 -40.37
N GLN A 162 8.46 17.93 -40.95
CA GLN A 162 9.36 18.63 -41.85
C GLN A 162 9.58 20.09 -41.47
N PRO A 163 10.76 20.64 -41.80
CA PRO A 163 11.02 22.06 -41.63
C PRO A 163 10.14 22.87 -42.60
N ALA A 164 9.25 23.69 -42.05
CA ALA A 164 8.45 24.65 -42.80
C ALA A 164 9.12 26.03 -42.74
N ARG A 165 8.95 26.84 -43.80
CA ARG A 165 9.31 28.27 -43.81
C ARG A 165 8.15 29.13 -43.32
N LEU A 166 6.93 28.68 -43.63
CA LEU A 166 5.68 29.30 -43.23
C LEU A 166 4.76 28.24 -42.64
N VAL A 167 4.25 28.46 -41.43
CA VAL A 167 3.20 27.63 -40.83
C VAL A 167 1.91 28.44 -40.78
N VAL A 168 0.82 27.88 -41.29
CA VAL A 168 -0.52 28.49 -41.25
C VAL A 168 -1.40 27.65 -40.34
N LEU A 169 -1.90 28.27 -39.28
CA LEU A 169 -2.73 27.68 -38.25
C LEU A 169 -4.13 28.28 -38.35
N ASP A 170 -5.13 27.49 -38.75
CA ASP A 170 -6.52 27.93 -38.84
C ASP A 170 -7.34 27.40 -37.67
N GLU A 171 -7.60 28.26 -36.68
CA GLU A 171 -8.36 27.95 -35.45
C GLU A 171 -7.94 26.62 -34.76
N PRO A 172 -6.64 26.31 -34.63
CA PRO A 172 -6.19 25.01 -34.16
C PRO A 172 -6.50 24.74 -32.68
N THR A 173 -6.86 25.78 -31.90
CA THR A 173 -7.05 25.69 -30.45
C THR A 173 -8.45 25.23 -30.05
N MET A 174 -9.44 25.28 -30.96
CA MET A 174 -10.84 24.98 -30.63
C MET A 174 -11.10 23.59 -30.02
N PRO A 175 -10.51 22.49 -30.55
CA PRO A 175 -10.70 21.15 -30.01
C PRO A 175 -9.69 20.79 -28.90
N LEU A 176 -8.77 21.68 -28.55
CA LEU A 176 -7.71 21.42 -27.57
C LEU A 176 -8.14 21.85 -26.17
N GLY A 177 -7.86 21.05 -25.15
CA GLY A 177 -7.94 21.45 -23.76
C GLY A 177 -6.84 22.45 -23.39
N TYR A 178 -7.03 23.17 -22.30
CA TYR A 178 -6.14 24.26 -21.86
C TYR A 178 -4.64 23.89 -21.84
N GLY A 179 -4.27 22.71 -21.32
CA GLY A 179 -2.86 22.28 -21.26
C GLY A 179 -2.21 22.15 -22.63
N HIS A 180 -2.91 21.58 -23.61
CA HIS A 180 -2.41 21.45 -24.99
C HIS A 180 -2.46 22.78 -25.76
N GLN A 181 -3.41 23.67 -25.43
CA GLN A 181 -3.42 25.04 -25.97
C GLN A 181 -2.13 25.78 -25.60
N GLN A 182 -1.68 25.71 -24.35
CA GLN A 182 -0.43 26.35 -23.91
C GLN A 182 0.79 25.79 -24.65
N LYS A 183 0.89 24.47 -24.80
CA LYS A 183 1.98 23.82 -25.58
C LYS A 183 1.99 24.27 -27.04
N LEU A 184 0.83 24.43 -27.67
CA LEU A 184 0.73 24.98 -29.03
C LEU A 184 1.24 26.42 -29.09
N LEU A 185 0.90 27.28 -28.12
CA LEU A 185 1.40 28.66 -28.07
C LEU A 185 2.92 28.71 -27.85
N GLU A 186 3.47 27.85 -26.98
CA GLU A 186 4.91 27.70 -26.79
C GLU A 186 5.62 27.26 -28.08
N MET A 187 5.02 26.32 -28.81
CA MET A 187 5.55 25.86 -30.09
C MET A 187 5.53 26.96 -31.15
N ILE A 188 4.49 27.80 -31.20
CA ILE A 188 4.46 28.97 -32.11
C ILE A 188 5.62 29.92 -31.81
N ARG A 189 5.90 30.19 -30.54
CA ARG A 189 7.06 31.00 -30.13
C ARG A 189 8.38 30.33 -30.49
N ALA A 190 8.48 29.01 -30.34
CA ALA A 190 9.66 28.27 -30.73
C ALA A 190 9.93 28.35 -32.25
N TRP A 191 8.88 28.25 -33.08
CA TRP A 191 8.97 28.46 -34.53
C TRP A 191 9.43 29.87 -34.88
N GLN A 192 8.87 30.88 -34.22
CA GLN A 192 9.28 32.28 -34.38
C GLN A 192 10.79 32.45 -34.11
N GLN A 193 11.28 31.92 -32.98
CA GLN A 193 12.70 31.97 -32.60
C GLN A 193 13.62 31.22 -33.58
N GLN A 194 13.11 30.20 -34.26
CA GLN A 194 13.82 29.46 -35.31
C GLN A 194 13.77 30.18 -36.67
N GLY A 195 13.15 31.37 -36.76
CA GLY A 195 13.02 32.13 -38.00
C GLY A 195 11.90 31.62 -38.92
N VAL A 196 11.03 30.76 -38.43
CA VAL A 196 9.85 30.27 -39.17
C VAL A 196 8.73 31.29 -39.03
N ALA A 197 8.17 31.73 -40.16
CA ALA A 197 7.02 32.63 -40.14
C ALA A 197 5.75 31.86 -39.79
N VAL A 198 4.83 32.48 -39.05
CA VAL A 198 3.58 31.86 -38.63
C VAL A 198 2.40 32.78 -38.93
N ILE A 199 1.36 32.24 -39.57
CA ILE A 199 0.04 32.87 -39.65
C ILE A 199 -0.87 32.12 -38.68
N PHE A 200 -1.36 32.80 -37.65
CA PHE A 200 -2.19 32.19 -36.61
C PHE A 200 -3.58 32.82 -36.60
N ALA A 201 -4.55 32.13 -37.18
CA ALA A 201 -5.95 32.52 -37.08
C ALA A 201 -6.55 31.97 -35.78
N SER A 202 -7.05 32.88 -34.94
CA SER A 202 -7.76 32.53 -33.72
C SER A 202 -8.92 33.48 -33.46
N ASN A 203 -10.04 32.95 -32.97
CA ASN A 203 -11.14 33.73 -32.45
C ASN A 203 -10.90 34.17 -30.99
N ASN A 204 -9.91 33.57 -30.30
CA ASN A 204 -9.51 33.97 -28.97
C ASN A 204 -8.39 35.02 -29.06
N LEU A 205 -8.71 36.27 -28.72
CA LEU A 205 -7.74 37.36 -28.75
C LEU A 205 -6.58 37.13 -27.77
N ASP A 206 -6.81 36.44 -26.66
CA ASP A 206 -5.78 36.17 -25.65
C ASP A 206 -4.69 35.28 -26.22
N HIS A 207 -5.06 34.32 -27.08
CA HIS A 207 -4.11 33.50 -27.81
C HIS A 207 -3.32 34.35 -28.82
N LEU A 208 -3.97 35.26 -29.54
CA LEU A 208 -3.29 36.13 -30.51
C LEU A 208 -2.30 37.07 -29.81
N PHE A 209 -2.72 37.77 -28.75
CA PHE A 209 -1.85 38.67 -27.99
C PHE A 209 -0.71 37.95 -27.27
N ALA A 210 -0.86 36.64 -26.98
CA ALA A 210 0.20 35.87 -26.36
C ALA A 210 1.38 35.57 -27.30
N VAL A 211 1.18 35.48 -28.62
CA VAL A 211 2.24 34.99 -29.53
C VAL A 211 2.44 35.82 -30.80
N ALA A 212 1.48 36.66 -31.21
CA ALA A 212 1.57 37.42 -32.44
C ALA A 212 2.39 38.70 -32.26
N ASP A 213 3.21 39.03 -33.27
CA ASP A 213 3.90 40.33 -33.39
C ASP A 213 2.95 41.41 -33.89
N ARG A 214 1.98 41.02 -34.72
CA ARG A 214 0.91 41.88 -35.23
C ARG A 214 -0.36 41.10 -35.49
N ILE A 215 -1.49 41.79 -35.46
CA ILE A 215 -2.83 41.25 -35.67
C ILE A 215 -3.47 41.96 -36.87
N ALA A 216 -3.69 41.21 -37.95
CA ALA A 216 -4.48 41.63 -39.09
C ALA A 216 -5.96 41.28 -38.84
N VAL A 217 -6.82 42.29 -38.91
CA VAL A 217 -8.26 42.16 -38.68
C VAL A 217 -8.97 42.00 -40.02
N LEU A 218 -9.58 40.84 -40.23
CA LEU A 218 -10.37 40.52 -41.41
C LEU A 218 -11.86 40.77 -41.13
N ARG A 219 -12.50 41.54 -42.01
CA ARG A 219 -13.95 41.81 -41.98
C ARG A 219 -14.51 41.78 -43.39
N GLN A 220 -15.54 40.95 -43.61
CA GLN A 220 -16.21 40.80 -44.92
C GLN A 220 -15.21 40.55 -46.08
N GLY A 221 -14.17 39.74 -45.84
CA GLY A 221 -13.19 39.37 -46.85
C GLY A 221 -12.09 40.39 -47.12
N ARG A 222 -12.03 41.50 -46.37
CA ARG A 222 -10.99 42.53 -46.48
C ARG A 222 -10.16 42.60 -45.20
N CYS A 223 -8.88 42.93 -45.32
CA CYS A 223 -8.09 43.40 -44.19
C CYS A 223 -8.50 44.84 -43.90
N VAL A 224 -9.12 45.08 -42.73
CA VAL A 224 -9.61 46.40 -42.33
C VAL A 224 -8.67 47.12 -41.37
N ALA A 225 -7.78 46.39 -40.71
CA ALA A 225 -6.76 46.92 -39.84
C ALA A 225 -5.58 45.95 -39.71
N ASP A 226 -4.40 46.48 -39.45
CA ASP A 226 -3.17 45.73 -39.23
C ASP A 226 -2.41 46.40 -38.08
N TYR A 227 -2.45 45.77 -36.91
CA TYR A 227 -2.01 46.38 -35.65
C TYR A 227 -0.82 45.64 -35.08
N ARG A 228 0.21 46.35 -34.61
CA ARG A 228 1.30 45.72 -33.86
C ARG A 228 0.86 45.45 -32.43
N THR A 229 1.13 44.27 -31.92
CA THR A 229 0.68 43.86 -30.58
C THR A 229 1.40 44.57 -29.44
N ASP A 230 2.58 45.14 -29.69
CA ASP A 230 3.39 45.85 -28.69
C ASP A 230 2.85 47.24 -28.32
N VAL A 231 2.05 47.85 -29.20
CA VAL A 231 1.50 49.21 -29.01
C VAL A 231 -0.03 49.27 -29.06
N THR A 232 -0.70 48.17 -29.40
CA THR A 232 -2.15 48.11 -29.56
C THR A 232 -2.82 47.35 -28.42
N GLY A 233 -3.92 47.90 -27.90
CA GLY A 233 -4.73 47.27 -26.86
C GLY A 233 -5.84 46.36 -27.42
N ARG A 234 -6.39 45.49 -26.57
CA ARG A 234 -7.53 44.62 -26.94
C ARG A 234 -8.75 45.40 -27.46
N GLU A 235 -9.03 46.57 -26.89
CA GLU A 235 -10.18 47.42 -27.28
C GLU A 235 -10.14 47.81 -28.76
N GLU A 236 -8.96 48.14 -29.29
CA GLU A 236 -8.76 48.61 -30.67
C GLU A 236 -8.99 47.49 -31.69
N VAL A 237 -8.51 46.28 -31.37
CA VAL A 237 -8.74 45.08 -32.20
C VAL A 237 -10.22 44.72 -32.23
N VAL A 238 -10.90 44.76 -31.07
CA VAL A 238 -12.34 44.50 -30.99
C VAL A 238 -13.15 45.57 -31.73
N SER A 239 -12.75 46.84 -31.61
CA SER A 239 -13.36 47.94 -32.37
C SER A 239 -13.28 47.71 -33.88
N ALA A 240 -12.14 47.28 -34.39
CA ALA A 240 -11.98 46.94 -35.81
C ALA A 240 -12.83 45.72 -36.23
N LEU A 241 -12.95 44.70 -35.37
CA LEU A 241 -13.77 43.51 -35.60
C LEU A 241 -15.25 43.83 -35.75
N VAL A 242 -15.78 44.67 -34.86
CA VAL A 242 -17.20 45.04 -34.83
C VAL A 242 -17.51 46.16 -35.83
N GLY A 243 -16.54 47.04 -36.09
CA GLY A 243 -16.69 48.19 -36.97
C GLY A 243 -17.35 49.40 -36.32
N THR A 244 -17.26 49.52 -35.00
CA THR A 244 -17.73 50.67 -34.22
C THR A 244 -16.64 51.12 -33.25
N THR A 245 -16.50 52.44 -33.07
CA THR A 245 -15.62 53.08 -32.08
C THR A 245 -16.38 53.55 -30.85
N ASP A 246 -17.69 53.33 -30.79
CA ASP A 246 -18.51 53.72 -29.65
C ASP A 246 -18.21 52.84 -28.42
N ARG A 247 -17.57 53.45 -27.41
CA ARG A 247 -17.15 52.78 -26.18
C ARG A 247 -18.34 52.17 -25.41
N GLN A 248 -19.54 52.76 -25.52
CA GLN A 248 -20.74 52.24 -24.86
C GLN A 248 -21.23 50.93 -25.52
N GLN A 249 -20.97 50.73 -26.81
CA GLN A 249 -21.30 49.51 -27.54
C GLN A 249 -20.20 48.45 -27.46
N LEU A 250 -18.94 48.88 -27.33
CA LEU A 250 -17.78 47.98 -27.26
C LEU A 250 -17.66 47.28 -25.91
N THR A 251 -17.89 47.99 -24.81
CA THR A 251 -17.69 47.45 -23.45
C THR A 251 -18.50 46.18 -23.18
N PRO A 252 -19.81 46.09 -23.52
CA PRO A 252 -20.58 44.87 -23.33
C PRO A 252 -20.09 43.69 -24.19
N ILE A 253 -19.61 43.94 -25.41
CA ILE A 253 -19.13 42.90 -26.33
C ILE A 253 -17.79 42.35 -25.86
N ILE A 254 -16.88 43.22 -25.43
CA ILE A 254 -15.59 42.84 -24.84
C ILE A 254 -15.83 41.99 -23.59
N TRP A 255 -16.74 42.44 -22.71
CA TRP A 255 -17.09 41.71 -21.50
C TRP A 255 -17.78 40.37 -21.80
N ALA A 256 -18.66 40.30 -22.79
CA ALA A 256 -19.31 39.05 -23.21
C ALA A 256 -18.31 38.03 -23.79
N LEU A 257 -17.31 38.49 -24.56
CA LEU A 257 -16.26 37.62 -25.11
C LEU A 257 -15.33 37.12 -23.99
N ASP A 258 -14.84 38.03 -23.16
CA ASP A 258 -13.94 37.68 -22.05
C ASP A 258 -14.63 36.77 -21.02
N SER A 259 -15.88 37.06 -20.66
CA SER A 259 -16.67 36.19 -19.77
C SER A 259 -16.93 34.82 -20.37
N TYR A 260 -17.25 34.71 -21.66
CA TYR A 260 -17.46 33.42 -22.33
C TYR A 260 -16.19 32.55 -22.32
N TYR A 261 -15.04 33.11 -22.69
CA TYR A 261 -13.79 32.37 -22.72
C TYR A 261 -13.28 32.01 -21.33
N ARG A 262 -13.40 32.91 -20.34
CA ARG A 262 -13.03 32.61 -18.93
C ARG A 262 -13.93 31.57 -18.31
N ALA A 263 -15.24 31.64 -18.53
CA ALA A 263 -16.19 30.65 -18.01
C ALA A 263 -15.90 29.26 -18.59
N ARG A 264 -15.57 29.20 -19.89
CA ARG A 264 -15.18 27.94 -20.54
C ARG A 264 -13.88 27.39 -19.97
N GLU A 265 -12.86 28.22 -19.79
CA GLU A 265 -11.58 27.80 -19.20
C GLU A 265 -11.76 27.27 -17.77
N GLN A 266 -12.57 27.93 -16.95
CA GLN A 266 -12.91 27.47 -15.60
C GLN A 266 -13.66 26.14 -15.60
N ALA A 267 -14.63 25.97 -16.50
CA ALA A 267 -15.38 24.72 -16.64
C ALA A 267 -14.47 23.55 -17.03
N GLU A 268 -13.54 23.75 -17.96
CA GLU A 268 -12.56 22.74 -18.36
C GLU A 268 -11.62 22.37 -17.19
N LYS A 269 -11.13 23.36 -16.44
CA LYS A 269 -10.29 23.14 -15.24
C LYS A 269 -11.03 22.34 -14.16
N LEU A 270 -12.29 22.68 -13.89
CA LEU A 270 -13.11 21.98 -12.91
C LEU A 270 -13.41 20.54 -13.34
N GLY A 271 -13.72 20.31 -14.62
CA GLY A 271 -13.92 18.96 -15.15
C GLY A 271 -12.68 18.07 -14.98
N HIS A 272 -11.50 18.61 -15.28
CA HIS A 272 -10.24 17.88 -15.09
C HIS A 272 -9.99 17.54 -13.61
N GLN A 273 -10.22 18.50 -12.69
CA GLN A 273 -10.11 18.25 -11.25
C GLN A 273 -11.10 17.20 -10.76
N GLN A 274 -12.33 17.20 -11.27
CA GLN A 274 -13.33 16.21 -10.92
C GLN A 274 -12.90 14.79 -11.34
N THR A 275 -12.41 14.61 -12.57
CA THR A 275 -11.94 13.29 -13.03
C THR A 275 -10.75 12.77 -12.20
N LEU A 276 -9.81 13.64 -11.84
CA LEU A 276 -8.69 13.27 -10.96
C LEU A 276 -9.16 12.84 -9.56
N LEU A 277 -10.17 13.53 -9.01
CA LEU A 277 -10.76 13.17 -7.71
C LEU A 277 -11.45 11.81 -7.78
N GLU A 278 -12.24 11.55 -8.84
CA GLU A 278 -12.91 10.25 -9.04
C GLU A 278 -11.91 9.10 -9.16
N GLN A 279 -10.80 9.29 -9.89
CA GLN A 279 -9.73 8.31 -10.00
C GLN A 279 -9.04 8.03 -8.66
N ASN A 280 -8.73 9.09 -7.89
CA ASN A 280 -8.11 8.94 -6.57
C ASN A 280 -9.04 8.22 -5.58
N LEU A 281 -10.33 8.55 -5.57
CA LEU A 281 -11.32 7.88 -4.72
C LEU A 281 -11.44 6.39 -5.06
N ALA A 282 -11.51 6.05 -6.35
CA ALA A 282 -11.57 4.65 -6.80
C ALA A 282 -10.30 3.87 -6.40
N ALA A 283 -9.12 4.49 -6.54
CA ALA A 283 -7.86 3.89 -6.11
C ALA A 283 -7.84 3.66 -4.59
N GLN A 284 -8.29 4.64 -3.80
CA GLN A 284 -8.31 4.55 -2.34
C GLN A 284 -9.28 3.48 -1.84
N ASP A 285 -10.47 3.34 -2.46
CA ASP A 285 -11.41 2.27 -2.16
C ASP A 285 -10.85 0.88 -2.45
N SER A 286 -10.09 0.73 -3.54
CA SER A 286 -9.44 -0.53 -3.88
C SER A 286 -8.36 -0.92 -2.85
N LEU A 287 -7.57 0.06 -2.40
CA LEU A 287 -6.53 -0.13 -1.40
C LEU A 287 -7.12 -0.49 -0.04
N ASN A 288 -8.20 0.18 0.37
CA ASN A 288 -8.90 -0.11 1.61
C ASN A 288 -9.45 -1.55 1.63
N ARG A 289 -10.04 -2.03 0.53
CA ARG A 289 -10.49 -3.44 0.45
C ARG A 289 -9.32 -4.42 0.54
N GLN A 290 -8.22 -4.16 -0.16
CA GLN A 290 -7.02 -5.02 -0.06
C GLN A 290 -6.45 -5.07 1.36
N LEU A 291 -6.45 -3.94 2.08
CA LEU A 291 -6.01 -3.88 3.47
C LEU A 291 -6.93 -4.69 4.39
N ILE A 292 -8.24 -4.59 4.22
CA ILE A 292 -9.23 -5.36 5.00
C ILE A 292 -9.02 -6.87 4.78
N ASP A 293 -8.87 -7.31 3.53
CA ASP A 293 -8.66 -8.73 3.22
C ASP A 293 -7.35 -9.25 3.82
N LYS A 294 -6.28 -8.47 3.72
CA LYS A 294 -4.96 -8.83 4.29
C LYS A 294 -4.98 -8.88 5.82
N LEU A 295 -5.69 -7.95 6.46
CA LEU A 295 -5.89 -7.97 7.91
C LEU A 295 -6.70 -9.20 8.35
N ALA A 296 -7.78 -9.53 7.62
CA ALA A 296 -8.58 -10.72 7.92
C ALA A 296 -7.75 -12.01 7.80
N GLU A 297 -6.90 -12.12 6.77
CA GLU A 297 -6.00 -13.25 6.60
C GLU A 297 -4.97 -13.36 7.75
N GLN A 298 -4.36 -12.24 8.16
CA GLN A 298 -3.42 -12.22 9.28
C GLN A 298 -4.05 -12.59 10.61
N VAL A 299 -5.26 -12.09 10.89
CA VAL A 299 -6.01 -12.45 12.12
C VAL A 299 -6.29 -13.96 12.14
N SER A 300 -6.77 -14.52 11.03
CA SER A 300 -7.03 -15.97 10.93
C SER A 300 -5.76 -16.82 11.05
N ALA A 301 -4.62 -16.34 10.53
CA ALA A 301 -3.34 -17.02 10.69
C ALA A 301 -2.87 -17.01 12.16
N LEU A 302 -3.04 -15.88 12.85
CA LEU A 302 -2.69 -15.74 14.27
C LEU A 302 -3.53 -16.66 15.15
N ASP A 303 -4.85 -16.74 14.91
CA ASP A 303 -5.74 -17.63 15.67
C ASP A 303 -5.35 -19.10 15.49
N ARG A 304 -5.03 -19.51 14.26
CA ARG A 304 -4.55 -20.88 13.98
C ARG A 304 -3.22 -21.17 14.69
N ALA A 305 -2.29 -20.21 14.70
CA ALA A 305 -1.01 -20.36 15.39
C ALA A 305 -1.19 -20.48 16.91
N ASN A 306 -2.08 -19.67 17.49
CA ASN A 306 -2.40 -19.73 18.91
C ASN A 306 -3.01 -21.09 19.31
N LEU A 307 -3.96 -21.61 18.53
CA LEU A 307 -4.54 -22.93 18.77
C LEU A 307 -3.48 -24.05 18.67
N ALA A 308 -2.62 -23.99 17.65
CA ALA A 308 -1.54 -24.97 17.48
C ALA A 308 -0.55 -24.92 18.65
N LEU A 309 -0.23 -23.73 19.15
CA LEU A 309 0.65 -23.55 20.31
C LEU A 309 0.04 -24.16 21.58
N GLN A 310 -1.26 -23.91 21.84
CA GLN A 310 -1.97 -24.48 22.99
C GLN A 310 -1.99 -26.01 22.93
N ASP A 311 -2.25 -26.59 21.77
CA ASP A 311 -2.21 -28.04 21.56
C ASP A 311 -0.81 -28.63 21.78
N ALA A 312 0.23 -27.96 21.26
CA ALA A 312 1.61 -28.37 21.46
C ALA A 312 2.02 -28.33 22.93
N GLN A 313 1.64 -27.27 23.66
CA GLN A 313 1.89 -27.14 25.10
C GLN A 313 1.19 -28.26 25.88
N ARG A 314 -0.08 -28.55 25.56
CA ARG A 314 -0.84 -29.63 26.21
C ARG A 314 -0.16 -30.98 26.00
N ARG A 315 0.30 -31.29 24.78
CA ARG A 315 1.04 -32.53 24.48
C ARG A 315 2.34 -32.61 25.26
N LEU A 316 3.16 -31.55 25.24
CA LEU A 316 4.43 -31.52 25.97
C LEU A 316 4.28 -31.75 27.47
N LEU A 317 3.27 -31.17 28.09
CA LEU A 317 2.99 -31.36 29.52
C LEU A 317 2.54 -32.79 29.82
N THR A 318 1.73 -33.38 28.94
CA THR A 318 1.25 -34.76 29.09
C THR A 318 2.40 -35.76 28.95
N GLU A 319 3.25 -35.59 27.93
CA GLU A 319 4.46 -36.39 27.71
C GLU A 319 5.44 -36.29 28.88
N ARG A 320 5.70 -35.07 29.39
CA ARG A 320 6.58 -34.89 30.56
C ARG A 320 6.07 -35.59 31.81
N GLU A 321 4.76 -35.61 32.05
CA GLU A 321 4.23 -36.31 33.23
C GLU A 321 4.29 -37.83 33.04
N GLN A 322 4.08 -38.32 31.81
CA GLN A 322 4.23 -39.73 31.49
C GLN A 322 5.69 -40.20 31.61
N GLU A 323 6.64 -39.40 31.14
CA GLU A 323 8.07 -39.65 31.28
C GLU A 323 8.48 -39.69 32.76
N ARG A 324 8.01 -38.75 33.59
CA ARG A 324 8.23 -38.77 35.05
C ARG A 324 7.65 -40.01 35.70
N LYS A 325 6.46 -40.46 35.27
CA LYS A 325 5.85 -41.70 35.74
C LYS A 325 6.67 -42.92 35.36
N SER A 326 7.22 -42.95 34.15
CA SER A 326 8.11 -44.02 33.68
C SER A 326 9.41 -44.07 34.48
N LEU A 327 10.11 -42.93 34.60
CA LEU A 327 11.36 -42.81 35.36
C LEU A 327 11.18 -43.18 36.83
N ALA A 328 10.08 -42.76 37.47
CA ALA A 328 9.81 -43.13 38.86
C ALA A 328 9.62 -44.64 39.03
N ARG A 329 9.00 -45.32 38.05
CA ARG A 329 8.86 -46.78 38.05
C ARG A 329 10.20 -47.47 37.79
N GLU A 330 10.95 -47.03 36.80
CA GLU A 330 12.25 -47.63 36.45
C GLU A 330 13.26 -47.52 37.60
N LEU A 331 13.34 -46.36 38.26
CA LEU A 331 14.17 -46.18 39.45
C LEU A 331 13.72 -47.07 40.62
N HIS A 332 12.41 -47.29 40.77
CA HIS A 332 11.86 -48.14 41.83
C HIS A 332 12.07 -49.64 41.55
N ASP A 333 11.82 -50.08 40.34
CA ASP A 333 11.77 -51.49 39.98
C ASP A 333 13.16 -52.03 39.63
N GLN A 334 14.03 -51.21 39.03
CA GLN A 334 15.39 -51.63 38.68
C GLN A 334 16.39 -51.21 39.76
N VAL A 335 16.56 -49.90 39.97
CA VAL A 335 17.68 -49.37 40.79
C VAL A 335 17.51 -49.70 42.27
N ILE A 336 16.31 -49.50 42.85
CA ILE A 336 16.07 -49.81 44.25
C ILE A 336 16.13 -51.33 44.50
N GLN A 337 15.59 -52.15 43.60
CA GLN A 337 15.65 -53.62 43.76
C GLN A 337 17.09 -54.14 43.64
N ASP A 338 17.87 -53.64 42.67
CA ASP A 338 19.27 -54.02 42.50
C ASP A 338 20.11 -53.64 43.74
N LEU A 339 19.94 -52.42 44.26
CA LEU A 339 20.63 -51.97 45.47
C LEU A 339 20.23 -52.78 46.72
N LEU A 340 18.96 -53.17 46.83
CA LEU A 340 18.51 -54.05 47.91
C LEU A 340 19.10 -55.46 47.77
N SER A 341 19.17 -56.00 46.55
CA SER A 341 19.79 -57.29 46.26
C SER A 341 21.28 -57.30 46.63
N VAL A 342 22.03 -56.25 46.22
CA VAL A 342 23.43 -56.07 46.62
C VAL A 342 23.55 -55.94 48.13
N ASN A 343 22.66 -55.20 48.79
CA ASN A 343 22.63 -55.08 50.25
C ASN A 343 22.39 -56.44 50.94
N TYR A 344 21.52 -57.30 50.41
CA TYR A 344 21.29 -58.65 50.94
C TYR A 344 22.49 -59.59 50.71
N GLN A 345 23.13 -59.54 49.54
CA GLN A 345 24.32 -60.34 49.25
C GLN A 345 25.49 -59.95 50.17
N LEU A 346 25.68 -58.65 50.43
CA LEU A 346 26.69 -58.17 51.36
C LEU A 346 26.38 -58.60 52.81
N GLU A 347 25.11 -58.67 53.20
CA GLU A 347 24.67 -59.17 54.50
C GLU A 347 24.96 -60.67 54.68
N GLU A 348 24.79 -61.48 53.63
CA GLU A 348 25.15 -62.90 53.62
C GLU A 348 26.68 -63.10 53.73
N ILE A 349 27.47 -62.33 52.98
CA ILE A 349 28.94 -62.36 53.05
C ILE A 349 29.46 -61.92 54.43
N GLU A 350 28.88 -60.89 55.04
CA GLU A 350 29.20 -60.45 56.41
C GLU A 350 28.89 -61.54 57.45
N ALA A 351 27.77 -62.27 57.28
CA ALA A 351 27.38 -63.36 58.16
C ALA A 351 28.31 -64.60 58.07
N GLU A 352 28.88 -64.86 56.90
CA GLU A 352 29.85 -65.96 56.69
C GLU A 352 31.29 -65.58 57.08
N ALA A 353 31.65 -64.29 57.02
CA ALA A 353 33.02 -63.78 57.22
C ALA A 353 33.36 -63.40 58.69
N ALA A 354 33.06 -64.26 59.65
CA ALA A 354 33.21 -64.01 61.10
C ALA A 354 34.64 -63.70 61.62
N GLN A 355 35.66 -63.59 60.75
CA GLN A 355 37.08 -63.40 61.14
C GLN A 355 37.91 -62.48 60.21
N ILE A 356 37.31 -61.60 59.40
CA ILE A 356 38.07 -60.73 58.47
C ILE A 356 38.13 -59.28 58.99
N SER A 357 39.31 -58.66 58.89
CA SER A 357 39.62 -57.23 59.13
C SER A 357 38.77 -56.22 58.30
N ALA A 358 37.85 -56.71 57.46
CA ALA A 358 37.05 -55.93 56.52
C ALA A 358 35.57 -55.82 56.95
N ALA A 359 35.17 -56.37 58.11
CA ALA A 359 33.79 -56.31 58.59
C ALA A 359 33.29 -54.87 58.79
N ASP A 360 34.16 -53.99 59.33
CA ASP A 360 33.83 -52.57 59.51
C ASP A 360 33.67 -51.84 58.15
N GLU A 361 34.52 -52.14 57.17
CA GLU A 361 34.41 -51.58 55.81
C GLU A 361 33.13 -52.07 55.09
N LEU A 362 32.76 -53.34 55.26
CA LEU A 362 31.50 -53.91 54.75
C LEU A 362 30.28 -53.23 55.40
N ALA A 363 30.33 -52.95 56.71
CA ALA A 363 29.27 -52.24 57.42
C ALA A 363 29.13 -50.78 56.95
N GLU A 364 30.23 -50.08 56.66
CA GLU A 364 30.22 -48.73 56.07
C GLU A 364 29.64 -48.72 54.65
N VAL A 365 30.02 -49.67 53.80
CA VAL A 365 29.46 -49.82 52.44
C VAL A 365 27.96 -50.10 52.51
N ARG A 366 27.50 -50.97 53.42
CA ARG A 366 26.08 -51.27 53.62
C ARG A 366 25.29 -50.05 54.09
N THR A 367 25.86 -49.28 55.01
CA THR A 367 25.25 -48.02 55.48
C THR A 367 25.13 -47.01 54.34
N SER A 368 26.14 -46.93 53.48
CA SER A 368 26.13 -46.08 52.28
C SER A 368 25.08 -46.54 51.25
N ILE A 369 24.92 -47.85 51.03
CA ILE A 369 23.87 -48.38 50.13
C ILE A 369 22.47 -48.10 50.68
N ARG A 370 22.24 -48.26 51.99
CA ARG A 370 20.95 -47.90 52.61
C ARG A 370 20.65 -46.41 52.45
N ALA A 371 21.64 -45.54 52.66
CA ALA A 371 21.50 -44.10 52.43
C ALA A 371 21.17 -43.79 50.95
N LEU A 372 21.82 -44.47 50.00
CA LEU A 372 21.51 -44.35 48.57
C LEU A 372 20.10 -44.81 48.23
N VAL A 373 19.62 -45.93 48.78
CA VAL A 373 18.25 -46.41 48.60
C VAL A 373 17.24 -45.39 49.11
N ASP A 374 17.49 -44.80 50.28
CA ASP A 374 16.63 -43.76 50.85
C ASP A 374 16.64 -42.47 50.01
N ASP A 375 17.79 -42.10 49.44
CA ASP A 375 17.91 -40.98 48.51
C ASP A 375 17.18 -41.25 47.18
N VAL A 376 17.29 -42.45 46.61
CA VAL A 376 16.58 -42.84 45.38
C VAL A 376 15.06 -42.89 45.62
N ARG A 377 14.59 -43.47 46.75
CA ARG A 377 13.16 -43.43 47.12
C ARG A 377 12.64 -42.01 47.22
N ARG A 378 13.46 -41.09 47.73
CA ARG A 378 13.13 -39.66 47.82
C ARG A 378 13.07 -39.01 46.45
N ILE A 379 13.98 -39.34 45.53
CA ILE A 379 13.92 -38.89 44.13
C ILE A 379 12.62 -39.38 43.48
N CYS A 380 12.29 -40.67 43.64
CA CYS A 380 11.03 -41.24 43.15
C CYS A 380 9.81 -40.52 43.73
N GLY A 381 9.77 -40.26 45.05
CA GLY A 381 8.66 -39.53 45.68
C GLY A 381 8.49 -38.10 45.19
N ASN A 382 9.58 -37.41 44.82
CA ASN A 382 9.53 -36.07 44.22
C ASN A 382 9.11 -36.11 42.74
N LEU A 383 9.52 -37.15 42.01
CA LEU A 383 9.13 -37.39 40.63
C LEU A 383 7.67 -37.81 40.52
N ARG A 384 7.16 -38.68 41.38
CA ARG A 384 5.75 -39.05 41.49
C ARG A 384 5.47 -39.67 42.88
N PRO A 385 4.66 -39.03 43.74
CA PRO A 385 4.40 -39.57 45.07
C PRO A 385 3.61 -40.89 44.98
N PRO A 386 4.15 -42.02 45.49
CA PRO A 386 3.43 -43.30 45.46
C PRO A 386 2.15 -43.29 46.30
N THR A 387 2.05 -42.35 47.26
CA THR A 387 0.88 -42.12 48.10
C THR A 387 -0.32 -41.52 47.35
N ILE A 388 -0.11 -40.84 46.21
CA ILE A 388 -1.23 -40.37 45.38
C ILE A 388 -2.00 -41.57 44.80
N ASP A 389 -1.27 -42.56 44.28
CA ASP A 389 -1.88 -43.73 43.66
C ASP A 389 -2.69 -44.55 44.69
N SER A 390 -2.13 -44.79 45.88
CA SER A 390 -2.72 -45.66 46.90
C SER A 390 -3.70 -44.97 47.86
N LEU A 391 -3.44 -43.72 48.28
CA LEU A 391 -4.15 -43.03 49.36
C LEU A 391 -4.76 -41.69 48.94
N GLY A 392 -4.51 -41.23 47.71
CA GLY A 392 -5.09 -40.00 47.15
C GLY A 392 -4.36 -38.71 47.53
N LEU A 393 -4.85 -37.60 46.99
CA LEU A 393 -4.21 -36.27 47.09
C LEU A 393 -3.98 -35.80 48.54
N GLY A 394 -4.98 -35.99 49.42
CA GLY A 394 -4.90 -35.48 50.80
C GLY A 394 -3.75 -36.10 51.60
N ALA A 395 -3.60 -37.43 51.53
CA ALA A 395 -2.50 -38.14 52.19
C ALA A 395 -1.14 -37.76 51.59
N ALA A 396 -1.07 -37.60 50.27
CA ALA A 396 0.16 -37.19 49.61
C ALA A 396 0.61 -35.77 50.00
N LEU A 397 -0.32 -34.82 50.09
CA LEU A 397 -0.01 -33.45 50.55
C LEU A 397 0.44 -33.43 52.01
N GLN A 398 -0.21 -34.21 52.89
CA GLN A 398 0.20 -34.33 54.30
C GLN A 398 1.62 -34.91 54.42
N SER A 399 1.92 -35.98 53.69
CA SER A 399 3.25 -36.59 53.67
C SER A 399 4.30 -35.60 53.15
N TYR A 400 4.05 -35.00 51.98
CA TYR A 400 4.98 -34.09 51.34
C TYR A 400 5.27 -32.83 52.17
N THR A 401 4.23 -32.21 52.75
CA THR A 401 4.38 -30.99 53.56
C THR A 401 5.12 -31.24 54.87
N ARG A 402 4.90 -32.40 55.50
CA ARG A 402 5.63 -32.81 56.71
C ARG A 402 7.12 -33.00 56.43
N ASP A 403 7.45 -33.75 55.37
CA ASP A 403 8.83 -34.00 54.95
C ASP A 403 9.54 -32.72 54.50
N TRP A 404 8.80 -31.82 53.84
CA TRP A 404 9.33 -30.53 53.42
C TRP A 404 9.61 -29.61 54.63
N SER A 405 8.72 -29.60 55.62
CA SER A 405 8.85 -28.80 56.85
C SER A 405 10.07 -29.24 57.67
N THR A 406 10.23 -30.54 57.92
CA THR A 406 11.38 -31.10 58.67
C THR A 406 12.70 -30.79 57.98
N ARG A 407 12.76 -30.83 56.65
CA ARG A 407 13.99 -30.56 55.89
C ARG A 407 14.35 -29.08 55.82
N THR A 408 13.37 -28.20 55.72
CA THR A 408 13.61 -26.76 55.50
C THR A 408 13.61 -25.95 56.80
N GLY A 409 13.06 -26.50 57.88
CA GLY A 409 12.85 -25.78 59.14
C GLY A 409 11.73 -24.74 59.09
N VAL A 410 10.98 -24.65 58.00
CA VAL A 410 9.86 -23.72 57.80
C VAL A 410 8.56 -24.40 58.21
N GLY A 411 7.83 -23.83 59.16
CA GLY A 411 6.59 -24.43 59.65
C GLY A 411 5.48 -24.41 58.60
N VAL A 412 4.89 -25.57 58.30
CA VAL A 412 3.76 -25.68 57.36
C VAL A 412 2.47 -26.03 58.09
N SER A 413 1.44 -25.20 57.97
CA SER A 413 0.08 -25.52 58.41
C SER A 413 -0.78 -25.91 57.20
N LEU A 414 -1.28 -27.15 57.19
CA LEU A 414 -2.11 -27.68 56.12
C LEU A 414 -3.56 -27.84 56.59
N ASP A 415 -4.49 -27.22 55.88
CA ASP A 415 -5.93 -27.27 56.13
C ASP A 415 -6.64 -27.89 54.91
N LEU A 416 -7.13 -29.12 55.05
CA LEU A 416 -7.79 -29.87 53.97
C LEU A 416 -9.27 -30.03 54.27
N ASP A 417 -10.10 -29.84 53.24
CA ASP A 417 -11.53 -30.16 53.34
C ASP A 417 -11.75 -31.66 53.60
N ALA A 418 -12.65 -31.98 54.53
CA ALA A 418 -12.98 -33.36 54.90
C ALA A 418 -13.70 -34.11 53.77
N GLN A 419 -14.29 -33.40 52.80
CA GLN A 419 -15.05 -33.97 51.68
C GLN A 419 -14.26 -34.01 50.35
N LEU A 420 -12.92 -33.88 50.37
CA LEU A 420 -12.12 -33.81 49.16
C LEU A 420 -12.25 -35.04 48.22
N GLY A 421 -12.58 -36.21 48.77
CA GLY A 421 -12.78 -37.44 48.00
C GLY A 421 -11.57 -37.86 47.15
N ARG A 422 -11.81 -38.76 46.18
CA ARG A 422 -10.87 -39.09 45.11
C ARG A 422 -11.21 -38.25 43.88
N LEU A 423 -10.21 -37.59 43.31
CA LEU A 423 -10.33 -36.81 42.09
C LEU A 423 -9.72 -37.59 40.91
N PRO A 424 -10.03 -37.23 39.65
CA PRO A 424 -9.32 -37.76 38.49
C PRO A 424 -7.80 -37.57 38.66
N GLU A 425 -7.01 -38.59 38.32
CA GLU A 425 -5.55 -38.62 38.52
C GLU A 425 -4.86 -37.35 38.00
N ALA A 426 -5.28 -36.85 36.83
CA ALA A 426 -4.74 -35.63 36.22
C ALA A 426 -4.97 -34.37 37.08
N ILE A 427 -6.11 -34.28 37.77
CA ILE A 427 -6.46 -33.15 38.65
C ILE A 427 -5.68 -33.28 39.97
N GLU A 428 -5.62 -34.48 40.56
CA GLU A 428 -4.84 -34.73 41.79
C GLU A 428 -3.35 -34.38 41.58
N LEU A 429 -2.75 -34.86 40.49
CA LEU A 429 -1.37 -34.56 40.15
C LEU A 429 -1.17 -33.07 39.91
N SER A 430 -2.07 -32.41 39.18
CA SER A 430 -1.95 -30.98 38.91
C SER A 430 -2.01 -30.14 40.19
N ILE A 431 -2.94 -30.44 41.11
CA ILE A 431 -3.02 -29.78 42.42
C ILE A 431 -1.75 -30.01 43.24
N PHE A 432 -1.29 -31.26 43.30
CA PHE A 432 -0.06 -31.60 44.01
C PHE A 432 1.14 -30.82 43.47
N ARG A 433 1.26 -30.69 42.14
CA ARG A 433 2.34 -29.93 41.49
C ARG A 433 2.25 -28.44 41.75
N ILE A 434 1.05 -27.87 41.76
CA ILE A 434 0.85 -26.45 42.13
C ILE A 434 1.35 -26.20 43.55
N VAL A 435 1.03 -27.10 44.49
CA VAL A 435 1.51 -27.01 45.87
C VAL A 435 3.02 -27.21 45.97
N GLN A 436 3.57 -28.21 45.25
CA GLN A 436 5.01 -28.48 45.19
C GLN A 436 5.81 -27.26 44.68
N GLU A 437 5.34 -26.67 43.58
CA GLU A 437 5.98 -25.51 42.97
C GLU A 437 5.81 -24.24 43.83
N GLY A 438 4.64 -24.06 44.45
CA GLY A 438 4.40 -23.00 45.43
C GLY A 438 5.38 -23.06 46.60
N LEU A 439 5.54 -24.23 47.22
CA LEU A 439 6.51 -24.44 48.31
C LEU A 439 7.97 -24.27 47.86
N SER A 440 8.31 -24.73 46.64
CA SER A 440 9.62 -24.49 46.03
C SER A 440 9.91 -22.99 45.91
N ASN A 441 8.92 -22.20 45.48
CA ASN A 441 9.02 -20.75 45.37
C ASN A 441 9.18 -20.07 46.73
N VAL A 442 8.44 -20.51 47.76
CA VAL A 442 8.61 -19.99 49.13
C VAL A 442 10.06 -20.20 49.60
N ARG A 443 10.60 -21.40 49.43
CA ARG A 443 11.98 -21.73 49.86
C ARG A 443 13.02 -20.87 49.15
N LYS A 444 12.90 -20.77 47.82
CA LYS A 444 13.91 -20.08 46.99
C LYS A 444 13.80 -18.56 47.10
N HIS A 445 12.60 -18.03 47.30
CA HIS A 445 12.33 -16.62 47.05
C HIS A 445 11.60 -15.89 48.18
N ALA A 446 10.95 -16.52 49.16
CA ALA A 446 10.17 -15.79 50.16
C ALA A 446 10.94 -15.44 51.45
N ARG A 447 11.99 -16.19 51.83
CA ARG A 447 12.61 -16.13 53.17
C ARG A 447 11.58 -16.24 54.31
N ALA A 448 10.53 -17.04 54.10
CA ALA A 448 9.45 -17.22 55.06
C ALA A 448 9.87 -18.13 56.22
N SER A 449 9.28 -17.92 57.38
CA SER A 449 9.40 -18.80 58.56
C SER A 449 8.18 -19.71 58.73
N ALA A 450 7.05 -19.36 58.11
CA ALA A 450 5.84 -20.17 58.11
C ALA A 450 5.07 -20.07 56.79
N VAL A 451 4.39 -21.16 56.42
CA VAL A 451 3.50 -21.25 55.24
C VAL A 451 2.17 -21.85 55.66
N ARG A 452 1.07 -21.26 55.20
CA ARG A 452 -0.27 -21.81 55.32
C ARG A 452 -0.77 -22.28 53.96
N ILE A 453 -1.19 -23.54 53.90
CA ILE A 453 -1.78 -24.14 52.72
C ILE A 453 -3.21 -24.54 53.08
N SER A 454 -4.19 -24.10 52.29
CA SER A 454 -5.56 -24.56 52.44
C SER A 454 -6.12 -25.05 51.12
N LEU A 455 -6.86 -26.15 51.17
CA LEU A 455 -7.57 -26.73 50.04
C LEU A 455 -9.03 -26.91 50.42
N LYS A 456 -9.91 -26.01 49.94
CA LYS A 456 -11.32 -25.94 50.35
C LYS A 456 -12.27 -25.84 49.16
N HIS A 457 -13.45 -26.44 49.27
CA HIS A 457 -14.52 -26.17 48.31
C HIS A 457 -15.08 -24.76 48.54
N THR A 458 -15.07 -23.92 47.51
CA THR A 458 -15.74 -22.61 47.54
C THR A 458 -17.18 -22.73 47.03
N SER A 459 -17.40 -23.71 46.15
CA SER A 459 -18.74 -24.14 45.71
C SER A 459 -18.72 -25.65 45.44
N PRO A 460 -19.88 -26.32 45.25
CA PRO A 460 -19.95 -27.74 44.88
C PRO A 460 -19.24 -28.09 43.56
N ARG A 461 -18.74 -27.07 42.84
CA ARG A 461 -18.11 -27.17 41.52
C ARG A 461 -16.75 -26.46 41.45
N ALA A 462 -16.24 -25.93 42.56
CA ALA A 462 -14.98 -25.18 42.56
C ALA A 462 -14.16 -25.48 43.81
N LEU A 463 -12.90 -25.82 43.60
CA LEU A 463 -11.91 -26.03 44.65
C LEU A 463 -10.93 -24.86 44.64
N LEU A 464 -10.73 -24.26 45.82
CA LEU A 464 -9.78 -23.18 46.03
C LEU A 464 -8.54 -23.71 46.75
N ILE A 465 -7.40 -23.56 46.08
CA ILE A 465 -6.07 -23.77 46.62
C ILE A 465 -5.56 -22.41 47.07
N SER A 466 -5.14 -22.30 48.32
CA SER A 466 -4.54 -21.08 48.88
C SER A 466 -3.18 -21.43 49.47
N ILE A 467 -2.13 -20.75 49.03
CA ILE A 467 -0.79 -20.86 49.58
C ILE A 467 -0.37 -19.46 50.03
N ALA A 468 -0.21 -19.28 51.34
CA ALA A 468 0.15 -18.04 51.97
C ALA A 468 1.47 -18.18 52.72
N ASP A 469 2.43 -17.31 52.46
CA ASP A 469 3.68 -17.23 53.21
C ASP A 469 3.77 -15.92 54.02
N ASN A 470 4.62 -15.90 55.04
CA ASN A 470 4.90 -14.72 55.86
C ASN A 470 6.25 -14.04 55.51
N GLY A 471 6.73 -14.25 54.29
CA GLY A 471 8.03 -13.80 53.84
C GLY A 471 8.07 -12.34 53.37
N ARG A 472 8.97 -12.04 52.43
CA ARG A 472 9.18 -10.67 51.90
C ARG A 472 8.13 -10.20 50.88
N GLY A 473 7.25 -11.08 50.42
CA GLY A 473 6.28 -10.79 49.35
C GLY A 473 6.90 -10.66 47.95
N LEU A 474 6.08 -10.30 46.96
CA LEU A 474 6.43 -10.09 45.56
C LEU A 474 6.80 -8.62 45.27
N PRO A 475 7.62 -8.34 44.23
CA PRO A 475 7.95 -6.96 43.82
C PRO A 475 6.72 -6.15 43.43
N SER A 476 6.68 -4.83 43.68
CA SER A 476 5.53 -3.97 43.34
C SER A 476 5.34 -3.81 41.81
N GLY A 477 4.11 -3.99 41.31
CA GLY A 477 3.76 -3.84 39.88
C GLY A 477 4.07 -5.06 39.01
N PHE A 478 4.03 -6.27 39.58
CA PHE A 478 4.38 -7.50 38.89
C PHE A 478 3.32 -7.95 37.87
N ASP A 479 3.78 -8.40 36.70
CA ASP A 479 3.05 -9.22 35.75
C ASP A 479 3.76 -10.58 35.59
N LEU A 480 3.04 -11.64 35.25
CA LEU A 480 3.57 -13.01 35.04
C LEU A 480 4.76 -13.02 34.07
N ALA A 481 4.72 -12.19 33.01
CA ALA A 481 5.83 -12.02 32.07
C ALA A 481 7.09 -11.42 32.71
N THR A 482 6.92 -10.40 33.57
CA THR A 482 8.04 -9.77 34.29
C THR A 482 8.62 -10.67 35.38
N LEU A 483 7.79 -11.50 36.03
CA LEU A 483 8.23 -12.49 37.01
C LEU A 483 9.05 -13.62 36.36
N ALA A 484 8.66 -14.06 35.15
CA ALA A 484 9.43 -15.04 34.38
C ALA A 484 10.82 -14.51 34.00
N ALA A 485 10.91 -13.24 33.57
CA ALA A 485 12.19 -12.58 33.27
C ALA A 485 13.08 -12.40 34.52
N ALA A 486 12.49 -12.26 35.70
CA ALA A 486 13.19 -12.17 36.99
C ALA A 486 13.56 -13.54 37.60
N GLY A 487 13.39 -14.64 36.84
CA GLY A 487 13.78 -15.99 37.27
C GLY A 487 12.74 -16.74 38.10
N HIS A 488 11.51 -16.23 38.24
CA HIS A 488 10.41 -16.91 38.92
C HIS A 488 9.67 -17.90 37.99
N TYR A 489 10.40 -18.78 37.31
CA TYR A 489 9.84 -19.74 36.34
C TYR A 489 8.78 -20.68 36.93
N GLY A 490 8.80 -20.91 38.25
CA GLY A 490 7.79 -21.71 38.93
C GLY A 490 6.37 -21.10 38.87
N MET A 491 6.27 -19.77 38.81
CA MET A 491 4.98 -19.07 38.73
C MET A 491 4.34 -19.21 37.35
N LEU A 492 5.17 -19.22 36.30
CA LEU A 492 4.74 -19.49 34.93
C LEU A 492 4.21 -20.93 34.81
N GLY A 493 4.93 -21.90 35.38
CA GLY A 493 4.51 -23.30 35.39
C GLY A 493 3.25 -23.57 36.23
N ILE A 494 2.94 -22.76 37.24
CA ILE A 494 1.65 -22.79 37.94
C ILE A 494 0.56 -22.22 37.03
N SER A 495 0.80 -21.05 36.43
CA SER A 495 -0.17 -20.39 35.53
C SER A 495 -0.55 -21.28 34.33
N GLU A 496 0.40 -21.95 33.70
CA GLU A 496 0.16 -22.88 32.58
C GLU A 496 -0.75 -24.05 33.01
N ARG A 497 -0.52 -24.63 34.20
CA ARG A 497 -1.36 -25.73 34.72
C ARG A 497 -2.76 -25.26 35.07
N VAL A 498 -2.90 -24.07 35.64
CA VAL A 498 -4.21 -23.49 35.98
C VAL A 498 -5.02 -23.22 34.72
N ALA A 499 -4.38 -22.69 33.67
CA ALA A 499 -5.03 -22.48 32.37
C ALA A 499 -5.52 -23.81 31.75
N LEU A 500 -4.74 -24.89 31.83
CA LEU A 500 -5.14 -26.21 31.33
C LEU A 500 -6.30 -26.84 32.10
N LEU A 501 -6.46 -26.48 33.37
CA LEU A 501 -7.58 -26.90 34.21
C LEU A 501 -8.78 -25.95 34.10
N GLU A 502 -8.76 -24.97 33.19
CA GLU A 502 -9.79 -23.93 33.06
C GLU A 502 -10.04 -23.16 34.37
N GLY A 503 -8.99 -23.04 35.19
CA GLY A 503 -9.01 -22.36 36.48
C GLY A 503 -8.62 -20.88 36.41
N ARG A 504 -8.68 -20.21 37.55
CA ARG A 504 -8.24 -18.82 37.73
C ARG A 504 -7.12 -18.75 38.76
N LEU A 505 -6.10 -17.97 38.42
CA LEU A 505 -4.94 -17.71 39.28
C LEU A 505 -5.02 -16.26 39.77
N HIS A 506 -4.97 -16.07 41.08
CA HIS A 506 -4.88 -14.76 41.71
C HIS A 506 -3.65 -14.69 42.60
N LEU A 507 -2.91 -13.58 42.49
CA LEU A 507 -1.68 -13.36 43.22
C LEU A 507 -1.70 -11.98 43.86
N GLN A 508 -1.43 -11.93 45.15
CA GLN A 508 -1.42 -10.67 45.89
C GLN A 508 -0.41 -10.70 47.03
N ASN A 509 0.13 -9.53 47.37
CA ASN A 509 0.93 -9.38 48.58
C ASN A 509 0.03 -9.22 49.80
N GLN A 510 0.45 -9.79 50.93
CA GLN A 510 -0.26 -9.64 52.19
C GLN A 510 0.14 -8.34 52.90
N ALA A 511 -0.84 -7.70 53.56
CA ALA A 511 -0.64 -6.42 54.26
C ALA A 511 0.40 -6.48 55.41
N GLY A 512 0.71 -7.67 55.93
CA GLY A 512 1.71 -7.90 56.98
C GLY A 512 3.08 -8.39 56.49
N GLY A 513 3.33 -8.39 55.18
CA GLY A 513 4.48 -9.05 54.55
C GLY A 513 4.17 -10.49 54.13
N GLY A 514 4.64 -10.88 52.94
CA GLY A 514 4.44 -12.21 52.35
C GLY A 514 3.56 -12.19 51.10
N ALA A 515 3.48 -13.33 50.41
CA ALA A 515 2.65 -13.50 49.22
C ALA A 515 1.49 -14.47 49.47
N LEU A 516 0.38 -14.21 48.78
CA LEU A 516 -0.78 -15.09 48.71
C LEU A 516 -0.97 -15.52 47.25
N LEU A 517 -0.89 -16.83 47.03
CA LEU A 517 -1.25 -17.51 45.81
C LEU A 517 -2.61 -18.16 45.99
N GLN A 518 -3.58 -17.77 45.18
CA GLN A 518 -4.90 -18.39 45.13
C GLN A 518 -5.15 -18.99 43.75
N VAL A 519 -5.54 -20.25 43.73
CA VAL A 519 -5.90 -20.96 42.50
C VAL A 519 -7.29 -21.54 42.67
N GLU A 520 -8.22 -21.10 41.84
CA GLU A 520 -9.57 -21.65 41.77
C GLU A 520 -9.65 -22.57 40.56
N ILE A 521 -10.04 -23.83 40.76
CA ILE A 521 -10.15 -24.84 39.71
C ILE A 521 -11.52 -25.52 39.74
N PRO A 522 -12.09 -25.90 38.58
CA PRO A 522 -13.36 -26.62 38.53
C PRO A 522 -13.23 -28.00 39.17
N HIS A 523 -14.18 -28.36 40.04
CA HIS A 523 -14.25 -29.67 40.70
C HIS A 523 -15.40 -30.51 40.09
N PRO A 524 -15.16 -31.77 39.67
CA PRO A 524 -16.22 -32.67 39.24
C PRO A 524 -17.14 -32.99 40.44
N ARG A 525 -18.46 -32.79 40.29
CA ARG A 525 -19.49 -32.80 41.37
C ARG A 525 -19.22 -33.75 42.56
N VAL A 526 -19.33 -33.21 43.78
CA VAL A 526 -19.49 -34.01 45.00
C VAL A 526 -20.97 -34.39 45.15
N GLU A 527 -21.30 -35.69 45.15
CA GLU A 527 -22.65 -36.15 45.52
C GLU A 527 -22.86 -35.94 47.03
N VAL A 528 -23.72 -34.99 47.38
CA VAL A 528 -24.16 -34.79 48.77
C VAL A 528 -25.03 -35.99 49.15
N ARG A 529 -24.52 -36.88 50.02
CA ARG A 529 -25.37 -37.88 50.69
C ARG A 529 -26.33 -37.14 51.61
N VAL A 530 -27.59 -37.04 51.20
CA VAL A 530 -28.68 -36.60 52.07
C VAL A 530 -28.81 -37.62 53.19
N ALA A 531 -28.62 -37.18 54.44
CA ALA A 531 -28.89 -37.98 55.61
C ALA A 531 -30.35 -38.41 55.59
N THR A 532 -30.59 -39.73 55.51
CA THR A 532 -31.85 -40.35 55.85
C THR A 532 -32.21 -39.99 57.29
N LEU A 533 -33.20 -39.12 57.46
CA LEU A 533 -33.94 -38.99 58.70
C LEU A 533 -34.91 -40.17 58.76
N ASP A 534 -34.62 -41.11 59.65
CA ASP A 534 -35.53 -42.15 60.10
C ASP A 534 -36.73 -41.52 60.83
N ARG A 535 -37.92 -41.94 60.40
CA ARG A 535 -39.27 -41.85 61.02
C ARG A 535 -40.02 -40.53 61.00
#